data_AF-A0A8S2S361-F1
#
_entry.id   AF-A0A8S2S361-F1
#
_cell.length_a   1.000
_cell.length_b   1.000
_cell.length_c   1.000
_cell.angle_alpha   90.00
_cell.angle_beta   90.00
_cell.angle_gamma   90.00
#
_symmetry.space_group_name_H-M   'P 1'
#
loop_
_entity.id
_entity.type
_entity.pdbx_description
1 polymer ?
#
loop_
_entity_poly.entity_id
_entity_poly.type
_entity_poly.pdbx_seq_one_letter_code
_entity_poly.pdbx_strand_id
1 'polypeptide(L)'
;QLIQLNFHPQLETVLREVRYLEIKDRKDIPQAALEIYKENDTFLSYINNLNYTITFYNKIRETIAEVEYPLIEQQLQAIDHQLTDAENKLTWSTSG
;
A
#
# COMPACT_ATOMS: atom_id res chain seq x y z
N GLN A 1 16.84 -7.45 -1.77
CA GLN A 1 15.46 -7.97 -1.94
C GLN A 1 14.60 -6.81 -2.37
N LEU A 2 13.74 -6.98 -3.39
CA LEU A 2 12.77 -5.97 -3.79
C LEU A 2 11.47 -6.22 -3.03
N ILE A 3 10.76 -5.14 -2.71
CA ILE A 3 9.48 -5.21 -2.00
C ILE A 3 8.31 -4.99 -2.97
N GLN A 4 7.17 -5.59 -2.67
CA GLN A 4 5.94 -5.48 -3.47
C GLN A 4 4.74 -5.19 -2.57
N LEU A 5 3.75 -4.51 -3.13
CA LEU A 5 2.53 -4.19 -2.39
C LEU A 5 1.68 -5.44 -2.23
N ASN A 6 1.38 -5.83 -0.98
CA ASN A 6 0.48 -6.94 -0.68
C ASN A 6 -0.99 -6.50 -0.70
N PHE A 7 -1.46 -5.95 -1.83
CA PHE A 7 -2.84 -5.52 -1.99
C PHE A 7 -3.51 -6.30 -3.12
N HIS A 8 -4.63 -6.97 -2.82
CA HIS A 8 -5.26 -7.84 -3.79
C HIS A 8 -5.96 -7.03 -4.90
N PRO A 9 -5.69 -7.26 -6.20
CA PRO A 9 -6.28 -6.48 -7.30
C PRO A 9 -7.82 -6.48 -7.33
N GLN A 10 -8.44 -7.55 -6.83
CA GLN A 10 -9.90 -7.62 -6.72
C GLN A 10 -10.46 -6.59 -5.74
N LEU A 11 -9.75 -6.28 -4.65
CA LEU A 11 -10.21 -5.28 -3.68
C LEU A 11 -10.19 -3.88 -4.29
N GLU A 12 -9.17 -3.56 -5.09
CA GLU A 12 -9.11 -2.32 -5.85
C GLU A 12 -10.27 -2.23 -6.86
N THR A 13 -10.60 -3.34 -7.52
CA THR A 13 -11.70 -3.43 -8.48
C THR A 13 -13.05 -3.16 -7.79
N VAL A 14 -13.30 -3.81 -6.65
CA VAL A 14 -14.52 -3.62 -5.86
C VAL A 14 -14.67 -2.17 -5.39
N LEU A 15 -13.61 -1.57 -4.85
CA LEU A 15 -13.63 -0.15 -4.42
C LEU A 15 -13.95 0.79 -5.59
N ARG A 16 -13.37 0.52 -6.77
CA ARG A 16 -13.64 1.27 -7.99
C ARG A 16 -15.09 1.10 -8.47
N GLU A 17 -15.62 -0.12 -8.42
CA GLU A 17 -17.00 -0.42 -8.79
C GLU A 17 -18.00 0.29 -7.87
N VAL A 18 -17.80 0.24 -6.55
CA VAL A 18 -18.66 0.93 -5.58
C VAL A 18 -18.67 2.44 -5.84
N ARG A 19 -17.50 3.05 -6.10
CA ARG A 19 -17.41 4.47 -6.50
C ARG A 19 -18.25 4.78 -7.74
N TYR A 20 -18.18 3.94 -8.77
CA TYR A 20 -18.94 4.15 -10.00
C TYR A 20 -20.45 3.99 -9.78
N LEU A 21 -20.87 3.08 -8.91
CA LEU A 21 -22.28 2.86 -8.58
C LEU A 21 -22.84 4.03 -7.75
N GLU A 22 -22.07 4.58 -6.80
CA GLU A 22 -22.46 5.79 -6.06
C GLU A 22 -22.64 7.00 -6.98
N ILE A 23 -21.69 7.25 -7.91
CA ILE A 23 -21.79 8.35 -8.88
C ILE A 23 -23.06 8.23 -9.74
N LYS A 24 -23.52 7.00 -10.00
CA LYS A 24 -24.71 6.71 -10.82
C LYS A 24 -26.01 6.64 -10.01
N ASP A 25 -25.99 6.96 -8.71
CA ASP A 25 -27.14 6.87 -7.79
C ASP A 25 -27.86 5.51 -7.85
N ARG A 26 -27.06 4.44 -7.98
CA ARG A 26 -27.52 3.05 -8.03
C ARG A 26 -27.73 2.54 -6.60
N LYS A 27 -28.95 2.07 -6.30
CA LYS A 27 -29.34 1.59 -4.95
C LYS A 27 -29.06 0.10 -4.70
N ASP A 28 -28.55 -0.60 -5.70
CA ASP A 28 -28.26 -2.04 -5.72
C ASP A 28 -26.82 -2.37 -5.30
N ILE A 29 -26.23 -1.60 -4.38
CA ILE A 29 -24.89 -1.86 -3.84
C ILE A 29 -25.00 -2.75 -2.59
N PRO A 30 -24.28 -3.87 -2.52
CA PRO A 30 -24.24 -4.70 -1.32
C PRO A 30 -23.74 -3.92 -0.10
N GLN A 31 -24.41 -4.08 1.05
CA GLN A 31 -24.06 -3.40 2.31
C GLN A 31 -22.59 -3.60 2.72
N ALA A 32 -22.06 -4.81 2.55
CA ALA A 32 -20.66 -5.11 2.85
C ALA A 32 -19.68 -4.29 1.98
N ALA A 33 -20.05 -4.02 0.72
CA ALA A 33 -19.22 -3.22 -0.18
C ALA A 33 -19.28 -1.73 0.20
N LEU A 34 -20.43 -1.22 0.63
CA LEU A 34 -20.58 0.13 1.18
C LEU A 34 -19.76 0.32 2.47
N GLU A 35 -19.74 -0.67 3.36
CA GLU A 35 -18.96 -0.61 4.60
C GLU A 35 -17.46 -0.54 4.34
N ILE A 36 -16.95 -1.33 3.39
CA ILE A 36 -15.55 -1.25 2.96
C ILE A 36 -15.27 0.09 2.28
N TYR A 37 -16.22 0.61 1.50
CA TYR A 37 -16.05 1.86 0.77
C TYR A 37 -16.03 3.10 1.67
N LYS A 38 -16.58 3.05 2.89
CA LYS A 38 -16.50 4.17 3.87
C LYS A 38 -15.05 4.57 4.16
N GLU A 39 -14.14 3.61 4.19
CA GLU A 39 -12.72 3.83 4.43
C GLU A 39 -11.91 3.93 3.13
N ASN A 40 -12.58 4.05 1.97
CA ASN A 40 -11.92 4.05 0.66
C ASN A 40 -10.87 5.15 0.52
N ASP A 41 -11.14 6.36 1.01
CA ASP A 41 -10.17 7.46 0.93
C ASP A 41 -8.91 7.15 1.78
N THR A 42 -9.09 6.53 2.95
CA THR A 42 -8.01 6.03 3.79
C THR A 42 -7.20 4.96 3.05
N PHE A 43 -7.87 3.99 2.41
CA PHE A 43 -7.21 2.95 1.63
C PHE A 43 -6.43 3.50 0.45
N LEU A 44 -7.00 4.42 -0.32
CA LEU A 44 -6.30 5.04 -1.45
C LEU A 44 -5.07 5.83 -0.98
N SER A 45 -5.15 6.51 0.17
CA SER A 45 -4.00 7.18 0.78
C SER A 45 -2.90 6.18 1.13
N TYR A 46 -3.23 5.08 1.81
CA TYR A 46 -2.25 4.04 2.15
C TYR A 46 -1.64 3.38 0.92
N ILE A 47 -2.44 3.01 -0.07
CA ILE A 47 -1.96 2.42 -1.33
C ILE A 47 -0.98 3.36 -2.02
N ASN A 48 -1.32 4.65 -2.13
CA ASN A 48 -0.43 5.64 -2.74
C ASN A 48 0.89 5.75 -1.96
N ASN A 49 0.83 5.93 -0.64
CA ASN A 49 2.02 6.09 0.19
C ASN A 49 2.94 4.86 0.14
N LEU A 50 2.35 3.65 0.18
CA LEU A 50 3.09 2.40 0.07
C LEU A 50 3.71 2.24 -1.31
N ASN A 51 2.97 2.55 -2.39
CA ASN A 51 3.51 2.50 -3.75
C ASN A 51 4.68 3.47 -3.95
N TYR A 52 4.60 4.70 -3.42
CA TYR A 52 5.72 5.63 -3.45
C TYR A 52 6.94 5.09 -2.70
N THR A 53 6.73 4.56 -1.49
CA THR A 53 7.79 3.99 -0.66
C THR A 53 8.46 2.80 -1.36
N ILE A 54 7.67 1.87 -1.90
CA ILE A 54 8.14 0.70 -2.66
C ILE A 54 8.95 1.14 -3.88
N THR A 55 8.42 2.09 -4.65
CA THR A 55 9.09 2.60 -5.86
C THR A 55 10.45 3.21 -5.51
N PHE A 56 10.51 4.04 -4.47
CA PHE A 56 11.75 4.69 -4.06
C PHE A 56 12.77 3.69 -3.50
N TYR A 57 12.33 2.78 -2.63
CA TYR A 57 13.18 1.74 -2.05
C TYR A 57 13.76 0.82 -3.14
N ASN A 58 12.91 0.29 -4.02
CA ASN A 58 13.35 -0.59 -5.11
C ASN A 58 14.31 0.14 -6.05
N LYS A 59 14.02 1.41 -6.39
CA LYS A 59 14.93 2.24 -7.19
C LYS A 59 16.30 2.36 -6.53
N ILE A 60 16.37 2.68 -5.24
CA ILE A 60 17.66 2.76 -4.53
C ILE A 60 18.42 1.44 -4.62
N ARG A 61 17.74 0.31 -4.38
CA ARG A 61 18.39 -1.01 -4.43
C ARG A 61 18.87 -1.41 -5.82
N GLU A 62 18.20 -0.96 -6.87
CA GLU A 62 18.59 -1.23 -8.26
C GLU A 62 19.71 -0.30 -8.76
N THR A 63 19.75 0.95 -8.28
CA THR A 63 20.69 1.96 -8.80
C THR A 63 21.98 2.13 -7.99
N ILE A 64 22.04 1.57 -6.79
CA ILE A 64 23.19 1.78 -5.90
C ILE A 64 24.46 1.10 -6.42
N ALA A 65 25.58 1.85 -6.43
CA ALA A 65 26.88 1.27 -6.73
C ALA A 65 27.44 0.53 -5.50
N GLU A 66 28.23 -0.53 -5.74
CA GLU A 66 28.84 -1.33 -4.65
C GLU A 66 29.66 -0.49 -3.67
N VAL A 67 30.29 0.58 -4.16
CA VAL A 67 31.10 1.50 -3.34
C VAL A 67 30.26 2.46 -2.50
N GLU A 68 29.01 2.71 -2.88
CA GLU A 68 28.08 3.60 -2.17
C GLU A 68 27.26 2.83 -1.13
N TYR A 69 27.10 1.51 -1.30
CA TYR A 69 26.33 0.66 -0.40
C TYR A 69 26.75 0.78 1.08
N PRO A 70 28.05 0.75 1.45
CA PRO A 70 28.47 0.89 2.85
C PRO A 70 28.05 2.21 3.50
N LEU A 71 27.81 3.27 2.70
CA LEU A 71 27.41 4.59 3.21
C LEU A 71 25.94 4.62 3.64
N ILE A 72 25.10 3.75 3.06
CA ILE A 72 23.66 3.73 3.31
C ILE A 72 23.16 2.43 3.95
N GLU A 73 24.04 1.48 4.22
CA GLU A 73 23.69 0.15 4.73
C GLU A 73 22.88 0.23 6.03
N GLN A 74 23.27 1.09 6.97
CA GLN A 74 22.56 1.25 8.24
C GLN A 74 21.14 1.80 8.04
N GLN A 75 20.97 2.74 7.13
CA GLN A 75 19.68 3.33 6.80
C GLN A 75 18.77 2.30 6.13
N LEU A 76 19.31 1.49 5.21
CA LEU A 76 18.58 0.38 4.59
C LEU A 76 18.16 -0.67 5.62
N GLN A 77 19.05 -1.06 6.55
CA GLN A 77 18.71 -2.00 7.61
C GLN A 77 17.60 -1.48 8.54
N ALA A 78 17.63 -0.19 8.88
CA ALA A 78 16.58 0.44 9.68
C ALA A 78 15.22 0.40 8.95
N ILE A 79 15.21 0.66 7.64
CA ILE A 79 14.00 0.55 6.80
C ILE A 79 13.52 -0.91 6.76
N ASP A 80 14.41 -1.87 6.53
CA ASP A 80 14.07 -3.29 6.48
C ASP A 80 13.44 -3.79 7.79
N HIS A 81 13.93 -3.31 8.94
CA HIS A 81 13.35 -3.61 10.24
C HIS A 81 11.94 -3.03 10.38
N GLN A 82 11.74 -1.76 10.00
CA GLN A 82 10.41 -1.12 10.04
C GLN A 82 9.42 -1.80 9.11
N LEU A 83 9.85 -2.21 7.91
CA LEU A 83 9.01 -2.96 6.97
C LEU A 83 8.61 -4.32 7.55
N THR A 84 9.55 -5.03 8.17
CA THR A 84 9.27 -6.32 8.83
C THR A 84 8.26 -6.15 9.97
N ASP A 85 8.40 -5.12 10.79
CA ASP A 85 7.44 -4.80 11.84
C ASP A 85 6.06 -4.46 11.26
N ALA A 86 6.01 -3.66 10.21
CA ALA A 86 4.79 -3.26 9.53
C ALA A 86 4.05 -4.46 8.92
N GLU A 87 4.75 -5.36 8.22
CA GLU A 87 4.17 -6.58 7.63
C GLU A 87 3.48 -7.47 8.68
N ASN A 88 4.01 -7.52 9.91
CA ASN A 88 3.49 -8.36 10.97
C ASN A 88 2.39 -7.69 11.83
N LYS A 89 2.32 -6.36 11.85
CA LYS A 89 1.46 -5.60 12.77
C LYS A 89 0.34 -4.81 12.07
N LEU A 90 0.56 -4.41 10.83
CA LEU A 90 -0.38 -3.56 10.10
C LEU A 90 -1.25 -4.42 9.18
N THR A 91 -2.55 -4.36 9.43
CA THR A 91 -3.58 -4.85 8.53
C THR A 91 -4.38 -3.66 8.04
N TRP A 92 -5.14 -3.84 6.97
CA TRP A 92 -6.06 -2.82 6.45
C TRP A 92 -7.10 -2.35 7.48
N SER A 93 -7.31 -3.08 8.57
CA SER A 93 -8.25 -2.73 9.65
C SER A 93 -7.59 -2.10 10.88
N THR A 94 -6.26 -2.07 10.98
CA THR A 94 -5.59 -1.35 12.07
C THR A 94 -5.43 0.11 11.67
N SER A 95 -5.94 1.00 12.51
CA SER A 95 -5.60 2.42 12.46
C SER A 95 -4.07 2.55 12.50
N GLY A 96 -3.49 3.21 11.50
CA GLY A 96 -2.04 3.33 11.33
C GLY A 96 -1.32 3.93 12.53
#